data_AF-A0A2W6D391-F1
#
_entry.id   AF-A0A2W6D391-F1
#
_cell.length_a   1.000
_cell.length_b   1.000
_cell.length_c   1.000
_cell.angle_alpha   90.00
_cell.angle_beta   90.00
_cell.angle_gamma   90.00
#
_symmetry.space_group_name_H-M   'P 1'
#
loop_
_entity.id
_entity.type
_entity.pdbx_description
1 polymer ?
#
loop_
_entity_poly.entity_id
_entity_poly.type
_entity_poly.pdbx_seq_one_letter_code
_entity_poly.pdbx_strand_id
1 'polypeptide(L)'
;MIINSSAAPRLTDRLGIAAGLLSEYGVREQTRTDHLREIAQYAGWRSADEMEWKQLQEFLFSRAMEHDSPRLLFRLAREYLASVRVIRPGVVNVLERVATARDRALTETWTRVEHLLQDGQRREEFDGLLVVDPYLGRTRLAWLGTGPTQANPAAVKGELALEEHRNEKSRVWACGADDGFTWLG
;
A
#
# COMPACT_ATOMS: atom_id res chain seq x y z
N MET A 1 -13.25 -16.18 -28.47
CA MET A 1 -12.49 -15.08 -27.83
C MET A 1 -11.47 -14.54 -28.84
N ILE A 2 -11.64 -13.28 -29.24
CA ILE A 2 -11.03 -12.65 -30.42
C ILE A 2 -9.55 -12.34 -30.14
N ILE A 3 -8.62 -12.72 -31.04
CA ILE A 3 -7.24 -12.19 -30.98
C ILE A 3 -7.39 -10.68 -31.01
N ASN A 4 -6.86 -9.99 -30.01
CA ASN A 4 -6.84 -8.52 -29.95
C ASN A 4 -6.58 -7.95 -31.37
N SER A 5 -7.57 -7.26 -31.96
CA SER A 5 -7.59 -6.93 -33.40
C SER A 5 -6.42 -6.06 -33.85
N SER A 6 -5.71 -5.45 -32.90
CA SER A 6 -4.50 -4.66 -33.13
C SER A 6 -3.20 -5.48 -33.23
N ALA A 7 -3.19 -6.73 -32.77
CA ALA A 7 -1.99 -7.56 -32.72
C ALA A 7 -1.75 -8.34 -34.02
N ALA A 8 -2.82 -8.84 -34.65
CA ALA A 8 -2.75 -9.58 -35.91
C ALA A 8 -2.09 -8.78 -37.06
N PRO A 9 -2.47 -7.52 -37.35
CA PRO A 9 -1.85 -6.76 -38.44
C PRO A 9 -0.37 -6.42 -38.20
N ARG A 10 0.05 -6.28 -36.93
CA ARG A 10 1.48 -6.06 -36.60
C ARG A 10 2.30 -7.33 -36.78
N LEU A 11 1.68 -8.49 -36.53
CA LEU A 11 2.32 -9.79 -36.70
C LEU A 11 2.49 -10.12 -38.18
N THR A 12 1.48 -9.86 -39.00
CA THR A 12 1.54 -10.06 -40.47
C THR A 12 2.64 -9.23 -41.11
N ASP A 13 2.76 -7.96 -40.70
CA ASP A 13 3.78 -7.03 -41.17
C ASP A 13 5.20 -7.53 -40.83
N ARG A 14 5.42 -7.98 -39.58
CA ARG A 14 6.71 -8.53 -39.14
C ARG A 14 7.08 -9.86 -39.79
N LEU A 15 6.09 -10.67 -40.14
CA LEU A 15 6.28 -11.99 -40.76
C LEU A 15 6.29 -11.92 -42.29
N GLY A 16 5.94 -10.78 -42.90
CA GLY A 16 5.85 -10.63 -44.35
C GLY A 16 4.74 -11.47 -45.00
N ILE A 17 3.68 -11.79 -44.25
CA ILE A 17 2.58 -12.66 -44.71
C ILE A 17 1.28 -11.87 -44.88
N ALA A 18 0.43 -12.32 -45.80
CA ALA A 18 -0.88 -11.70 -46.02
C ALA A 18 -1.80 -11.85 -44.79
N ALA A 19 -2.51 -10.78 -44.41
CA ALA A 19 -3.40 -10.78 -43.26
C ALA A 19 -4.51 -11.84 -43.30
N GLY A 20 -4.93 -12.22 -44.52
CA GLY A 20 -5.90 -13.29 -44.76
C GLY A 20 -5.46 -14.68 -44.25
N LEU A 21 -4.15 -14.95 -44.18
CA LEU A 21 -3.62 -16.23 -43.69
C LEU A 21 -3.75 -16.38 -42.17
N LEU A 22 -3.71 -15.26 -41.44
CA LEU A 22 -3.88 -15.24 -39.98
C LEU A 22 -5.35 -15.19 -39.57
N SER A 23 -6.29 -14.84 -40.46
CA SER A 23 -7.73 -14.92 -40.17
C SER A 23 -8.24 -16.36 -40.01
N GLU A 24 -7.62 -17.31 -40.70
CA GLU A 24 -7.92 -18.75 -40.54
C GLU A 24 -7.14 -19.39 -39.38
N TYR A 25 -6.14 -18.67 -38.85
CA TYR A 25 -5.31 -19.15 -37.74
C TYR A 25 -6.08 -19.11 -36.41
N GLY A 26 -6.44 -20.30 -35.93
CA GLY A 26 -7.13 -20.50 -34.65
C GLY A 26 -8.65 -20.67 -34.75
N VAL A 27 -9.16 -21.14 -35.89
CA VAL A 27 -10.55 -21.65 -36.00
C VAL A 27 -10.79 -22.84 -35.05
N ARG A 28 -9.74 -23.59 -34.70
CA ARG A 28 -9.74 -24.57 -33.61
C ARG A 28 -9.11 -23.95 -32.36
N GLU A 29 -9.86 -23.93 -31.26
CA GLU A 29 -9.41 -23.33 -29.99
C GLU A 29 -8.15 -24.03 -29.44
N GLN A 30 -8.07 -25.36 -29.59
CA GLN A 30 -6.95 -26.19 -29.14
C GLN A 30 -5.59 -25.73 -29.69
N THR A 31 -5.53 -25.40 -30.99
CA THR A 31 -4.28 -25.03 -31.68
C THR A 31 -3.71 -23.70 -31.17
N ARG A 32 -4.54 -22.77 -30.71
CA ARG A 32 -4.06 -21.48 -30.17
C ARG A 32 -3.39 -21.64 -28.82
N THR A 33 -3.98 -22.42 -27.93
CA THR A 33 -3.45 -22.62 -26.59
C THR A 33 -2.12 -23.37 -26.65
N ASP A 34 -2.01 -24.36 -27.54
CA ASP A 34 -0.76 -25.09 -27.78
C ASP A 34 0.33 -24.19 -28.37
N HIS A 35 0.03 -23.39 -29.41
CA HIS A 35 1.03 -22.46 -29.95
C HIS A 35 1.42 -21.37 -28.95
N LEU A 36 0.50 -20.87 -28.13
CA LEU A 36 0.84 -19.90 -27.09
C LEU A 36 1.80 -20.51 -26.06
N ARG A 37 1.60 -21.78 -25.70
CA ARG A 37 2.51 -22.53 -24.83
C ARG A 37 3.88 -22.73 -25.49
N GLU A 38 3.94 -23.11 -26.76
CA GLU A 38 5.20 -23.25 -27.51
C GLU A 38 5.95 -21.92 -27.63
N ILE A 39 5.26 -20.84 -27.98
CA ILE A 39 5.85 -19.50 -28.07
C ILE A 39 6.37 -19.04 -26.71
N ALA A 40 5.60 -19.28 -25.64
CA ALA A 40 6.04 -18.95 -24.29
C ALA A 40 7.31 -19.71 -23.90
N GLN A 41 7.35 -21.03 -24.15
CA GLN A 41 8.53 -21.86 -23.89
C GLN A 41 9.75 -21.37 -24.69
N TYR A 42 9.57 -21.11 -25.98
CA TYR A 42 10.64 -20.59 -26.85
C TYR A 42 11.18 -19.24 -26.37
N ALA A 43 10.29 -18.34 -25.94
CA ALA A 43 10.67 -17.03 -25.42
C ALA A 43 11.16 -17.06 -23.95
N GLY A 44 11.17 -18.23 -23.31
CA GLY A 44 11.56 -18.40 -21.90
C GLY A 44 10.57 -17.83 -20.90
N TRP A 45 9.30 -17.67 -21.30
CA TRP A 45 8.20 -17.26 -20.44
C TRP A 45 7.49 -18.47 -19.85
N ARG A 46 7.00 -18.32 -18.62
CA ARG A 46 6.33 -19.39 -17.86
C ARG A 46 4.97 -18.90 -17.37
N SER A 47 4.00 -19.80 -17.25
CA SER A 47 2.72 -19.47 -16.60
C SER A 47 2.92 -19.31 -15.09
N ALA A 48 2.11 -18.47 -14.45
CA ALA A 48 2.14 -18.32 -13.00
C ALA A 48 1.61 -19.58 -12.31
N ASP A 49 2.49 -20.34 -11.66
CA ASP A 49 2.13 -21.44 -10.78
C ASP A 49 1.94 -20.98 -9.33
N GLU A 50 1.59 -21.91 -8.44
CA GLU A 50 1.40 -21.65 -7.01
C GLU A 50 2.64 -21.06 -6.33
N MET A 51 3.84 -21.47 -6.76
CA MET A 51 5.11 -20.96 -6.25
C MET A 51 5.31 -19.50 -6.66
N GLU A 52 5.08 -19.16 -7.93
CA GLU A 52 5.16 -17.77 -8.38
C GLU A 52 4.12 -16.88 -7.71
N TRP A 53 2.93 -17.41 -7.44
CA TRP A 53 1.92 -16.68 -6.69
C TRP A 53 2.37 -16.38 -5.25
N LYS A 54 2.97 -17.35 -4.57
CA LYS A 54 3.53 -17.14 -3.22
C LYS A 54 4.67 -16.13 -3.22
N GLN A 55 5.58 -16.21 -4.20
CA GLN A 55 6.66 -15.24 -4.34
C GLN A 55 6.13 -13.82 -4.60
N LEU A 56 5.13 -13.67 -5.48
CA LEU A 56 4.48 -12.40 -5.71
C LEU A 56 3.81 -11.86 -4.44
N GLN A 57 3.13 -12.73 -3.68
CA GLN A 57 2.47 -12.35 -2.43
C GLN A 57 3.48 -11.83 -1.39
N GLU A 58 4.63 -12.49 -1.24
CA GLU A 58 5.66 -12.08 -0.29
C GLU A 58 6.38 -10.79 -0.72
N PHE A 59 6.66 -10.67 -2.02
CA PHE A 59 7.17 -9.43 -2.61
C PHE A 59 6.22 -8.26 -2.35
N LEU A 60 4.93 -8.45 -2.61
CA LEU A 60 3.92 -7.41 -2.39
C LEU A 60 3.74 -7.06 -0.92
N PHE A 61 3.78 -8.05 -0.02
CA PHE A 61 3.72 -7.81 1.42
C PHE A 61 4.88 -6.92 1.89
N SER A 62 6.11 -7.25 1.48
CA SER A 62 7.29 -6.44 1.81
C SER A 62 7.13 -4.99 1.34
N ARG A 63 6.58 -4.77 0.14
CA ARG A 63 6.33 -3.42 -0.40
C ARG A 63 5.15 -2.72 0.25
N ALA A 64 4.13 -3.46 0.68
CA ALA A 64 2.98 -2.91 1.38
C ALA A 64 3.35 -2.40 2.78
N MET A 65 4.34 -3.02 3.44
CA MET A 65 4.91 -2.51 4.69
C MET A 65 5.62 -1.15 4.51
N GLU A 66 6.15 -0.85 3.31
CA GLU A 66 6.78 0.43 3.00
C GLU A 66 5.76 1.47 2.52
N HIS A 67 4.80 1.05 1.69
CA HIS A 67 3.85 1.94 1.01
C HIS A 67 2.45 1.33 0.88
N ASP A 68 1.44 2.01 1.43
CA ASP A 68 0.03 1.56 1.34
C ASP A 68 -0.70 1.99 0.04
N SER A 69 0.03 2.35 -1.03
CA SER A 69 -0.60 2.81 -2.28
C SER A 69 -0.95 1.64 -3.22
N PRO A 70 -2.24 1.34 -3.48
CA PRO A 70 -2.63 0.21 -4.33
C PRO A 70 -2.18 0.39 -5.79
N ARG A 71 -2.13 1.63 -6.28
CA ARG A 71 -1.65 1.94 -7.63
C ARG A 71 -0.16 1.64 -7.79
N LEU A 72 0.64 1.95 -6.77
CA LEU A 72 2.07 1.66 -6.76
C LEU A 72 2.30 0.15 -6.69
N LEU A 73 1.63 -0.54 -5.78
CA LEU A 73 1.76 -1.99 -5.60
C LEU A 73 1.38 -2.76 -6.87
N PHE A 74 0.30 -2.36 -7.55
CA PHE A 74 -0.08 -2.97 -8.82
C PHE A 74 0.97 -2.75 -9.92
N ARG A 75 1.59 -1.56 -9.98
CA ARG A 75 2.68 -1.28 -10.91
C ARG A 75 3.89 -2.17 -10.62
N LEU A 76 4.31 -2.24 -9.36
CA LEU A 76 5.42 -3.08 -8.91
C LEU A 76 5.14 -4.56 -9.17
N ALA A 77 3.90 -5.04 -8.98
CA ALA A 77 3.52 -6.41 -9.33
C ALA A 77 3.78 -6.73 -10.81
N ARG A 78 3.41 -5.81 -11.71
CA ARG A 78 3.62 -5.98 -13.15
C ARG A 78 5.09 -5.99 -13.53
N GLU A 79 5.87 -5.09 -12.93
CA GLU A 79 7.32 -5.02 -13.13
C GLU A 79 8.01 -6.28 -12.62
N TYR A 80 7.63 -6.75 -11.43
CA TYR A 80 8.11 -7.99 -10.84
C TYR A 80 7.81 -9.20 -11.75
N LEU A 81 6.55 -9.39 -12.16
CA LEU A 81 6.15 -10.49 -13.04
C LEU A 81 6.91 -10.49 -14.37
N ALA A 82 7.14 -9.30 -14.95
CA ALA A 82 7.97 -9.18 -16.15
C ALA A 82 9.43 -9.55 -15.90
N SER A 83 9.98 -9.17 -14.74
CA SER A 83 11.38 -9.48 -14.38
C SER A 83 11.63 -10.98 -14.20
N VAL A 84 10.65 -11.72 -13.65
CA VAL A 84 10.73 -13.18 -13.45
C VAL A 84 10.24 -13.98 -14.68
N ARG A 85 9.93 -13.30 -15.78
CA ARG A 85 9.41 -13.85 -17.05
C ARG A 85 8.17 -14.73 -16.86
N VAL A 86 7.26 -14.27 -16.00
CA VAL A 86 5.97 -14.92 -15.77
C VAL A 86 4.91 -14.24 -16.61
N ILE A 87 4.15 -15.03 -17.38
CA ILE A 87 3.03 -14.53 -18.15
C ILE A 87 2.06 -13.87 -17.19
N ARG A 88 1.77 -12.60 -17.45
CA ARG A 88 0.92 -11.80 -16.57
C ARG A 88 -0.45 -12.49 -16.42
N PRO A 89 -0.84 -12.89 -15.20
CA PRO A 89 -2.13 -13.48 -14.95
C PRO A 89 -3.25 -12.43 -15.06
N GLY A 90 -4.50 -12.87 -14.94
CA GLY A 90 -5.67 -11.99 -15.00
C GLY A 90 -5.51 -10.77 -14.09
N VAL A 91 -5.94 -9.60 -14.58
CA VAL A 91 -5.75 -8.33 -13.84
C VAL A 91 -6.42 -8.37 -12.47
N VAL A 92 -7.57 -9.03 -12.38
CA VAL A 92 -8.35 -9.21 -11.15
C VAL A 92 -7.53 -9.99 -10.12
N ASN A 93 -6.94 -11.12 -10.51
CA ASN A 93 -6.12 -11.94 -9.62
C ASN A 93 -4.94 -11.15 -9.04
N VAL A 94 -4.29 -10.31 -9.85
CA VAL A 94 -3.19 -9.45 -9.36
C VAL A 94 -3.72 -8.42 -8.35
N LEU A 95 -4.88 -7.81 -8.62
CA LEU A 95 -5.50 -6.84 -7.71
C LEU A 95 -5.93 -7.50 -6.38
N GLU A 96 -6.47 -8.71 -6.41
CA GLU A 96 -6.77 -9.48 -5.21
C GLU A 96 -5.52 -9.70 -4.37
N ARG A 97 -4.40 -10.09 -4.99
CA ARG A 97 -3.12 -10.27 -4.28
C ARG A 97 -2.60 -8.97 -3.67
N VAL A 98 -2.77 -7.84 -4.36
CA VAL A 98 -2.45 -6.52 -3.82
C VAL A 98 -3.32 -6.21 -2.60
N ALA A 99 -4.62 -6.48 -2.65
CA ALA A 99 -5.52 -6.28 -1.51
C ALA A 99 -5.12 -7.17 -0.32
N THR A 100 -4.86 -8.46 -0.55
CA THR A 100 -4.39 -9.39 0.49
C THR A 100 -3.06 -8.95 1.10
N ALA A 101 -2.12 -8.46 0.29
CA ALA A 101 -0.83 -7.98 0.79
C ALA A 101 -0.98 -6.76 1.71
N ARG A 102 -1.89 -5.84 1.36
CA ARG A 102 -2.19 -4.65 2.18
C ARG A 102 -2.86 -5.02 3.49
N ASP A 103 -3.85 -5.92 3.44
CA ASP A 103 -4.53 -6.41 4.65
C ASP A 103 -3.54 -7.09 5.60
N ARG A 104 -2.67 -7.97 5.06
CA ARG A 104 -1.58 -8.60 5.82
C ARG A 104 -0.61 -7.57 6.41
N ALA A 105 -0.24 -6.52 5.66
CA ALA A 105 0.62 -5.45 6.16
C ALA A 105 -0.04 -4.64 7.28
N LEU A 106 -1.35 -4.41 7.19
CA LEU A 106 -2.12 -3.76 8.25
C LEU A 106 -2.16 -4.63 9.52
N THR A 107 -2.44 -5.93 9.38
CA THR A 107 -2.41 -6.87 10.52
C THR A 107 -1.03 -6.94 11.16
N GLU A 108 0.03 -6.98 10.36
CA GLU A 108 1.42 -6.98 10.86
C GLU A 108 1.74 -5.68 11.60
N THR A 109 1.34 -4.54 11.03
CA THR A 109 1.52 -3.22 11.67
C THR A 109 0.78 -3.17 13.00
N TRP A 110 -0.46 -3.65 13.06
CA TRP A 110 -1.22 -3.75 14.29
C TRP A 110 -0.50 -4.62 15.33
N THR A 111 -0.09 -5.83 14.95
CA THR A 111 0.61 -6.77 15.83
C THR A 111 1.87 -6.15 16.44
N ARG A 112 2.61 -5.37 15.65
CA ARG A 112 3.81 -4.67 16.12
C ARG A 112 3.49 -3.52 17.06
N VAL A 113 2.36 -2.83 16.92
CA VAL A 113 2.02 -1.63 17.69
C VAL A 113 1.12 -1.95 18.89
N GLU A 114 0.39 -3.07 18.88
CA GLU A 114 -0.61 -3.43 19.88
C GLU A 114 -0.07 -3.40 21.31
N HIS A 115 1.16 -3.88 21.53
CA HIS A 115 1.80 -3.86 22.84
C HIS A 115 1.99 -2.45 23.41
N LEU A 116 2.15 -1.43 22.55
CA LEU A 116 2.26 -0.03 22.96
C LEU A 116 0.91 0.52 23.45
N LEU A 117 -0.19 -0.10 23.07
CA LEU A 117 -1.55 0.30 23.42
C LEU A 117 -2.13 -0.55 24.55
N GLN A 118 -1.35 -1.34 25.28
CA GLN A 118 -1.87 -2.14 26.41
C GLN A 118 -2.18 -1.30 27.66
N ASP A 119 -1.56 -0.14 27.76
CA ASP A 119 -1.79 0.83 28.83
C ASP A 119 -3.12 1.57 28.59
N GLY A 120 -4.06 1.45 29.54
CA GLY A 120 -5.39 2.06 29.44
C GLY A 120 -5.32 3.58 29.30
N GLN A 121 -4.34 4.22 29.94
CA GLN A 121 -4.15 5.67 29.86
C GLN A 121 -3.77 6.11 28.45
N ARG A 122 -2.90 5.37 27.75
CA ARG A 122 -2.51 5.71 26.38
C ARG A 122 -3.67 5.60 25.41
N ARG A 123 -4.57 4.63 25.59
CA ARG A 123 -5.79 4.52 24.77
C ARG A 123 -6.68 5.74 24.94
N GLU A 124 -6.92 6.14 26.18
CA GLU A 124 -7.71 7.34 26.48
C GLU A 124 -7.08 8.61 25.90
N GLU A 125 -5.75 8.72 25.95
CA GLU A 125 -5.01 9.83 25.31
C GLU A 125 -5.22 9.85 23.80
N PHE A 126 -5.13 8.71 23.12
CA PHE A 126 -5.39 8.60 21.68
C PHE A 126 -6.85 8.91 21.33
N ASP A 127 -7.81 8.41 22.12
CA ASP A 127 -9.23 8.69 21.93
C ASP A 127 -9.52 10.19 22.13
N GLY A 128 -8.83 10.83 23.08
CA GLY A 128 -8.87 12.27 23.30
C GLY A 128 -8.41 13.10 22.10
N LEU A 129 -7.54 12.56 21.23
CA LEU A 129 -7.11 13.26 20.00
C LEU A 129 -8.22 13.39 18.97
N LEU A 130 -9.25 12.54 19.04
CA LEU A 130 -10.43 12.57 18.15
C LEU A 130 -11.49 13.56 18.61
N VAL A 131 -11.40 14.08 19.83
CA VAL A 131 -12.32 15.09 20.36
C VAL A 131 -11.97 16.47 19.80
N VAL A 132 -12.99 17.25 19.44
CA VAL A 132 -12.82 18.63 18.97
C VAL A 132 -12.29 19.47 20.13
N ASP A 133 -11.12 20.06 19.93
CA ASP A 133 -10.51 20.95 20.92
C ASP A 133 -11.20 22.34 20.81
N PRO A 134 -11.85 22.84 21.87
CA PRO A 134 -12.57 24.12 21.84
C PRO A 134 -11.69 25.33 21.48
N TYR A 135 -10.38 25.22 21.71
CA TYR A 135 -9.42 26.28 21.39
C TYR A 135 -8.96 26.21 19.92
N LEU A 136 -8.76 25.00 19.38
CA LEU A 136 -8.34 24.81 17.98
C LEU A 136 -9.52 24.85 17.00
N GLY A 137 -10.76 24.67 17.47
CA GLY A 137 -11.95 24.55 16.64
C GLY A 137 -11.97 23.29 15.75
N ARG A 138 -11.01 22.38 15.95
CA ARG A 138 -10.84 21.10 15.23
C ARG A 138 -10.26 20.05 16.17
N THR A 139 -10.29 18.78 15.76
CA THR A 139 -9.68 17.71 16.54
C THR A 139 -8.15 17.87 16.57
N ARG A 140 -7.52 17.45 17.67
CA ARG A 140 -6.06 17.54 17.80
C ARG A 140 -5.35 16.65 16.77
N LEU A 141 -5.94 15.52 16.42
CA LEU A 141 -5.45 14.66 15.34
C LEU A 141 -5.47 15.39 13.97
N ALA A 142 -6.55 16.10 13.65
CA ALA A 142 -6.62 16.87 12.41
C ALA A 142 -5.60 18.02 12.39
N TRP A 143 -5.34 18.65 13.54
CA TRP A 143 -4.28 19.64 13.66
C TRP A 143 -2.89 19.04 13.42
N LEU A 144 -2.55 17.92 14.06
CA LEU A 144 -1.29 17.20 13.86
C LEU A 144 -1.10 16.70 12.42
N GLY A 145 -2.17 16.23 11.77
CA GLY A 145 -2.14 15.75 10.39
C GLY A 145 -2.04 16.87 9.36
N THR A 146 -2.36 18.11 9.74
CA THR A 146 -2.17 19.29 8.89
C THR A 146 -0.74 19.78 9.12
N GLY A 147 0.24 19.23 8.40
CA GLY A 147 1.60 19.80 8.40
C GLY A 147 1.58 21.31 8.09
N PRO A 148 2.61 22.07 8.51
CA PRO A 148 2.62 23.54 8.39
C PRO A 148 2.40 23.94 6.94
N THR A 149 1.18 24.37 6.62
CA THR A 149 0.76 24.49 5.22
C THR A 149 1.30 25.78 4.59
N GLN A 150 1.78 26.74 5.38
CA GLN A 150 2.51 27.92 4.90
C GLN A 150 3.51 28.44 5.94
N ALA A 151 4.71 28.83 5.49
CA ALA A 151 5.66 29.62 6.28
C ALA A 151 5.19 31.09 6.35
N ASN A 152 4.14 31.36 7.12
CA ASN A 152 3.73 32.72 7.47
C ASN A 152 4.08 32.99 8.95
N PRO A 153 4.76 34.10 9.28
CA PRO A 153 5.06 34.51 10.66
C PRO A 153 3.88 34.47 11.63
N ALA A 154 2.65 34.70 11.15
CA ALA A 154 1.43 34.60 11.97
C ALA A 154 1.10 33.15 12.39
N ALA A 155 1.39 32.17 11.55
CA ALA A 155 1.22 30.75 11.86
C ALA A 155 2.28 30.29 12.86
N VAL A 156 3.54 30.74 12.71
CA VAL A 156 4.62 30.49 13.68
C VAL A 156 4.30 31.11 15.04
N LYS A 157 3.67 32.29 15.09
CA LYS A 157 3.24 32.93 16.33
C LYS A 157 2.07 32.21 17.01
N GLY A 158 1.15 31.63 16.23
CA GLY A 158 0.07 30.77 16.74
C GLY A 158 0.60 29.47 17.35
N GLU A 159 1.63 28.87 16.74
CA GLU A 159 2.32 27.69 17.24
C GLU A 159 3.14 28.00 18.52
N LEU A 160 3.84 29.13 18.58
CA LEU A 160 4.57 29.56 19.78
C LEU A 160 3.66 29.81 21.00
N ALA A 161 2.45 30.35 20.78
CA ALA A 161 1.47 30.53 21.86
C ALA A 161 0.97 29.19 22.44
N LEU A 162 0.96 28.12 21.63
CA LEU A 162 0.66 26.76 22.10
C LEU A 162 1.84 26.13 22.86
N GLU A 163 3.08 26.51 22.54
CA GLU A 163 4.28 26.10 23.27
C GLU A 163 4.35 26.73 24.68
N GLU A 164 3.90 27.97 24.85
CA GLU A 164 3.79 28.60 26.17
C GLU A 164 2.75 27.87 27.05
N HIS A 165 1.63 27.43 26.48
CA HIS A 165 0.63 26.63 27.19
C HIS A 165 1.11 25.21 27.54
N ARG A 166 2.03 24.64 26.76
CA ARG A 166 2.74 23.40 27.10
C ARG A 166 3.66 23.60 28.31
N ASN A 167 4.32 24.74 28.43
CA ASN A 167 5.21 25.04 29.56
C ASN A 167 4.41 25.30 30.87
N GLU A 168 3.25 25.95 30.76
CA GLU A 168 2.32 26.17 31.89
C GLU A 168 1.73 24.84 32.40
N LYS A 169 1.24 23.96 31.49
CA LYS A 169 0.70 22.65 31.89
C LYS A 169 1.77 21.67 32.39
N SER A 170 3.00 21.69 31.85
CA SER A 170 4.10 20.88 32.41
C SER A 170 4.49 21.31 33.84
N ARG A 171 4.36 22.60 34.21
CA ARG A 171 4.51 23.05 35.62
C ARG A 171 3.40 22.54 36.52
N VAL A 172 2.17 22.44 36.02
CA VAL A 172 1.04 21.84 36.75
C VAL A 172 1.22 20.32 36.93
N TRP A 173 1.77 19.62 35.93
CA TRP A 173 2.11 18.19 36.04
C TRP A 173 3.29 17.91 36.99
N ALA A 174 4.19 18.87 37.21
CA ALA A 174 5.30 18.74 38.16
C ALA A 174 4.90 19.08 39.61
N CYS A 175 3.92 19.98 39.84
CA CYS A 175 3.47 20.35 41.18
C CYS A 175 2.43 19.40 41.80
N GLY A 176 1.82 18.49 41.03
CA GLY A 176 0.82 17.54 41.53
C GLY A 176 1.37 16.22 42.06
N ALA A 177 2.69 16.01 42.06
CA ALA A 177 3.34 14.74 42.41
C ALA A 177 3.99 14.69 43.81
N ASP A 178 3.95 15.79 44.58
CA ASP A 178 4.68 15.89 45.86
C ASP A 178 3.80 15.81 47.13
N ASP A 179 2.48 15.62 47.00
CA ASP A 179 1.57 15.51 48.14
C ASP A 179 1.30 14.04 48.50
N GLY A 180 2.26 13.41 49.18
CA GLY A 180 1.97 12.23 50.01
C GLY A 180 2.98 11.09 49.96
N PHE A 181 4.23 11.31 50.39
CA PHE A 181 5.06 10.21 50.90
C PHE A 181 5.87 10.65 52.12
N THR A 182 5.23 10.58 53.29
CA THR A 182 5.87 10.72 54.60
C THR A 182 6.83 9.55 54.83
N TRP A 183 8.13 9.84 54.87
CA TRP A 183 9.11 8.97 55.52
C TRP A 183 9.08 9.24 57.02
N LEU A 184 8.68 8.25 57.83
CA LEU A 184 9.08 8.00 59.23
C LEU A 184 8.20 6.87 59.82
N GLY A 185 8.82 5.80 60.32
CA GLY A 185 8.23 4.82 61.24
C GLY A 185 8.02 3.43 60.68
#